data_AF-A0A7L6A536-F1
#
_entry.id   AF-A0A7L6A536-F1
#
_cell.length_a   1.000
_cell.length_b   1.000
_cell.length_c   1.000
_cell.angle_alpha   90.00
_cell.angle_beta   90.00
_cell.angle_gamma   90.00
#
_symmetry.space_group_name_H-M   'P 1'
#
loop_
_entity.id
_entity.type
_entity.pdbx_description
1 polymer ?
#
loop_
_entity_poly.entity_id
_entity_poly.type
_entity_poly.pdbx_seq_one_letter_code
_entity_poly.pdbx_strand_id
1 'polypeptide(L)'
;MPMPLRFFLLPAWLVLAGPVSAAAPVLGEASAPVAGVALGAVVRTADAEELRFYVLRALTDRYAAQKGITVSRPEIDRYERHVAAFMKADAAKRAARLAAIERELQDRSLAPDRRPALEAEAKTLRELRASEAREAAAGAATAEEKAARDTIADAFIRQWKINRALYAAYGGRVIFQQGGPEPLDAYRKFLEAAQARGDFVIADPALADGFWRYYRDTSRHTFLPSGTASDRAINNPPWAAR
;
A
#
# COMPACT_ATOMS: atom_id res chain seq x y z
N MET A 1 21.12 51.44 57.48
CA MET A 1 20.19 51.54 56.32
C MET A 1 21.02 51.85 55.08
N PRO A 2 21.17 50.91 54.12
CA PRO A 2 22.16 51.00 53.06
C PRO A 2 21.57 51.28 51.65
N MET A 3 22.38 51.98 50.84
CA MET A 3 22.65 51.88 49.39
C MET A 3 21.52 51.90 48.33
N PRO A 4 21.66 52.68 47.23
CA PRO A 4 20.82 52.58 46.03
C PRO A 4 21.36 51.53 45.05
N LEU A 5 20.49 50.67 44.51
CA LEU A 5 20.85 49.70 43.47
C LEU A 5 20.39 50.18 42.09
N ARG A 6 21.35 50.30 41.18
CA ARG A 6 21.21 50.44 39.73
C ARG A 6 20.46 49.23 39.14
N PHE A 7 19.56 49.47 38.19
CA PHE A 7 19.21 48.47 37.18
C PHE A 7 19.37 49.03 35.77
N PHE A 8 19.93 48.16 34.93
CA PHE A 8 20.51 48.38 33.62
C PHE A 8 19.48 48.72 32.52
N LEU A 9 19.89 49.61 31.61
CA LEU A 9 19.40 49.68 30.24
C LEU A 9 19.84 48.42 29.49
N LEU A 10 18.88 47.69 28.88
CA LEU A 10 19.13 46.69 27.85
C LEU A 10 18.43 47.15 26.56
N PRO A 11 19.13 47.21 25.41
CA PRO A 11 18.53 47.58 24.15
C PRO A 11 17.62 46.46 23.64
N ALA A 12 16.39 46.80 23.30
CA ALA A 12 15.46 45.94 22.59
C ALA A 12 15.99 45.70 21.16
N TRP A 13 16.60 44.53 20.93
CA TRP A 13 16.77 43.99 19.58
C TRP A 13 15.51 43.25 19.21
N LEU A 14 14.61 43.95 18.53
CA LEU A 14 13.48 43.37 17.83
C LEU A 14 14.03 42.60 16.61
N VAL A 15 14.39 41.32 16.78
CA VAL A 15 14.59 40.43 15.64
C VAL A 15 13.20 40.07 15.13
N LEU A 16 12.72 40.81 14.13
CA LEU A 16 11.65 40.37 13.25
C LEU A 16 12.17 39.16 12.45
N ALA A 17 12.11 37.98 13.06
CA ALA A 17 12.11 36.74 12.32
C ALA A 17 10.79 36.67 11.56
N GLY A 18 10.75 37.27 10.37
CA GLY A 18 9.70 36.98 9.40
C GLY A 18 9.67 35.47 9.16
N PRO A 19 8.49 34.84 9.02
CA PRO A 19 8.44 33.42 8.73
C PRO A 19 9.19 33.19 7.42
N VAL A 20 10.26 32.38 7.49
CA VAL A 20 10.83 31.75 6.32
C VAL A 20 9.67 31.00 5.68
N SER A 21 9.15 31.54 4.56
CA SER A 21 8.15 30.84 3.76
C SER A 21 8.86 29.59 3.24
N ALA A 22 8.67 28.47 3.93
CA ALA A 22 9.10 27.18 3.43
C ALA A 22 8.38 27.01 2.09
N ALA A 23 9.16 26.93 1.00
CA ALA A 23 8.62 26.67 -0.32
C ALA A 23 7.70 25.44 -0.24
N ALA A 24 6.53 25.52 -0.87
CA ALA A 24 5.57 24.43 -0.90
C ALA A 24 6.27 23.12 -1.31
N PRO A 25 6.05 22.00 -0.59
CA PRO A 25 6.67 20.74 -0.95
C PRO A 25 6.25 20.34 -2.38
N VAL A 26 7.19 19.79 -3.16
CA VAL A 26 6.95 19.34 -4.54
C VAL A 26 6.90 17.81 -4.56
N LEU A 27 5.85 17.26 -5.15
CA LEU A 27 5.65 15.84 -5.39
C LEU A 27 5.82 15.57 -6.90
N GLY A 28 6.57 14.53 -7.25
CA GLY A 28 6.91 14.19 -8.63
C GLY A 28 8.22 14.79 -9.12
N GLU A 29 8.57 14.47 -10.37
CA GLU A 29 9.82 14.93 -10.97
C GLU A 29 9.79 16.43 -11.26
N ALA A 30 10.92 17.12 -11.03
CA ALA A 30 11.03 18.57 -11.23
C ALA A 30 10.81 18.99 -12.70
N SER A 31 11.18 18.13 -13.64
CA SER A 31 11.00 18.29 -15.09
C SER A 31 9.54 18.13 -15.55
N ALA A 32 8.70 17.46 -14.76
CA ALA A 32 7.31 17.21 -15.13
C ALA A 32 6.45 18.50 -15.06
N PRO A 33 5.38 18.58 -15.86
CA PRO A 33 4.45 19.71 -15.79
C PRO A 33 3.69 19.73 -14.47
N VAL A 34 3.23 20.90 -14.04
CA VAL A 34 2.38 21.02 -12.85
C VAL A 34 1.01 20.43 -13.14
N ALA A 35 0.65 19.37 -12.43
CA ALA A 35 -0.63 18.69 -12.54
C ALA A 35 -1.69 19.24 -11.58
N GLY A 36 -1.25 19.85 -10.46
CA GLY A 36 -2.17 20.36 -9.45
C GLY A 36 -1.51 20.62 -8.10
N VAL A 37 -2.35 20.66 -7.06
CA VAL A 37 -1.93 20.86 -5.66
C VAL A 37 -2.66 19.86 -4.78
N ALA A 38 -1.99 19.29 -3.77
CA ALA A 38 -2.60 18.45 -2.75
C ALA A 38 -2.08 18.84 -1.36
N LEU A 39 -2.97 19.28 -0.46
CA LEU A 39 -2.65 19.73 0.89
C LEU A 39 -1.52 20.77 0.95
N GLY A 40 -1.52 21.69 -0.03
CA GLY A 40 -0.49 22.73 -0.17
C GLY A 40 0.80 22.27 -0.87
N ALA A 41 0.95 20.99 -1.20
CA ALA A 41 2.06 20.48 -2.00
C ALA A 41 1.78 20.62 -3.49
N VAL A 42 2.75 21.10 -4.29
CA VAL A 42 2.65 21.13 -5.75
C VAL A 42 2.88 19.73 -6.30
N VAL A 43 1.94 19.22 -7.09
CA VAL A 43 2.07 17.91 -7.75
C VAL A 43 2.49 18.13 -9.20
N ARG A 44 3.59 17.49 -9.62
CA ARG A 44 4.12 17.56 -10.98
C ARG A 44 4.10 16.18 -11.62
N THR A 45 3.37 16.04 -12.71
CA THR A 45 3.27 14.81 -13.50
C THR A 45 2.48 15.09 -14.78
N ALA A 46 2.69 14.28 -15.82
CA ALA A 46 1.82 14.20 -16.99
C ALA A 46 0.94 12.93 -16.98
N ASP A 47 1.04 12.10 -15.94
CA ASP A 47 0.37 10.81 -15.81
C ASP A 47 -0.74 10.88 -14.75
N ALA A 48 -1.94 10.44 -15.13
CA ALA A 48 -3.12 10.51 -14.27
C ALA A 48 -3.10 9.48 -13.13
N GLU A 49 -2.42 8.34 -13.30
CA GLU A 49 -2.25 7.33 -12.26
C GLU A 49 -1.22 7.79 -11.21
N GLU A 50 -0.13 8.42 -11.65
CA GLU A 50 0.85 9.04 -10.77
C GLU A 50 0.23 10.22 -9.99
N LEU A 51 -0.55 11.07 -10.65
CA LEU A 51 -1.33 12.12 -9.98
C LEU A 51 -2.24 11.53 -8.90
N ARG A 52 -2.96 10.44 -9.22
CA ARG A 52 -3.81 9.72 -8.27
C ARG A 52 -3.00 9.19 -7.10
N PHE A 53 -1.84 8.59 -7.35
CA PHE A 53 -0.95 8.09 -6.31
C PHE A 53 -0.53 9.21 -5.33
N TYR A 54 -0.05 10.34 -5.83
CA TYR A 54 0.39 11.45 -4.97
C TYR A 54 -0.73 12.07 -4.15
N VAL A 55 -1.87 12.38 -4.80
CA VAL A 55 -3.04 12.94 -4.13
C VAL A 55 -3.57 11.97 -3.07
N LEU A 56 -3.73 10.69 -3.43
CA LEU A 56 -4.28 9.70 -2.52
C LEU A 56 -3.36 9.46 -1.33
N ARG A 57 -2.04 9.37 -1.55
CA ARG A 57 -1.05 9.23 -0.48
C ARG A 57 -1.14 10.40 0.50
N ALA A 58 -1.09 11.63 0.01
CA ALA A 58 -1.15 12.83 0.87
C ALA A 58 -2.46 12.88 1.69
N LEU A 59 -3.60 12.62 1.04
CA LEU A 59 -4.90 12.67 1.70
C LEU A 59 -5.09 11.54 2.71
N THR A 60 -4.67 10.32 2.38
CA THR A 60 -4.77 9.17 3.28
C THR A 60 -3.78 9.26 4.43
N ASP A 61 -2.61 9.87 4.24
CA ASP A 61 -1.67 10.15 5.32
C ASP A 61 -2.26 11.11 6.35
N ARG A 62 -2.86 12.21 5.89
CA ARG A 62 -3.59 13.14 6.77
C ARG A 62 -4.78 12.45 7.46
N TYR A 63 -5.54 11.64 6.72
CA TYR A 63 -6.68 10.91 7.27
C TYR A 63 -6.27 9.91 8.36
N ALA A 64 -5.20 9.16 8.13
CA ALA A 64 -4.65 8.23 9.10
C ALA A 64 -4.23 8.94 10.38
N ALA A 65 -3.53 10.08 10.26
CA ALA A 65 -3.16 10.91 11.41
C ALA A 65 -4.40 11.40 12.19
N GLN A 66 -5.41 11.92 11.50
CA GLN A 66 -6.67 12.38 12.12
C GLN A 66 -7.46 11.27 12.81
N LYS A 67 -7.38 10.04 12.31
CA LYS A 67 -8.06 8.86 12.88
C LYS A 67 -7.22 8.11 13.91
N GLY A 68 -5.99 8.55 14.19
CA GLY A 68 -5.06 7.84 15.08
C GLY A 68 -4.71 6.44 14.55
N ILE A 69 -4.69 6.26 13.23
CA ILE A 69 -4.33 4.98 12.60
C ILE A 69 -2.81 4.84 12.66
N THR A 70 -2.38 3.99 13.58
CA THR A 70 -0.98 3.58 13.75
C THR A 70 -0.86 2.06 13.60
N VAL A 71 0.34 1.56 13.34
CA VAL A 71 0.65 0.13 13.31
C VAL A 71 1.57 -0.19 14.48
N SER A 72 1.24 -1.25 15.21
CA SER A 72 2.03 -1.68 16.37
C SER A 72 2.98 -2.83 16.01
N ARG A 73 4.08 -2.97 16.76
CA ARG A 73 5.02 -4.09 16.59
C ARG A 73 4.33 -5.47 16.63
N PRO A 74 3.40 -5.76 17.56
CA PRO A 74 2.69 -7.04 17.57
C PRO A 74 1.84 -7.29 16.31
N GLU A 75 1.37 -6.26 15.63
CA GLU A 75 0.64 -6.41 14.36
C GLU A 75 1.59 -6.77 13.22
N ILE A 76 2.76 -6.13 13.16
CA ILE A 76 3.82 -6.49 12.22
C ILE A 76 4.23 -7.95 12.43
N ASP A 77 4.51 -8.36 13.67
CA ASP A 77 4.92 -9.74 13.94
C ASP A 77 3.83 -10.76 13.56
N ARG A 78 2.54 -10.42 13.73
CA ARG A 78 1.42 -11.28 13.28
C ARG A 78 1.36 -11.37 11.76
N TYR A 79 1.52 -10.25 11.07
CA TYR A 79 1.56 -10.21 9.60
C TYR A 79 2.71 -11.04 9.05
N GLU A 80 3.92 -10.86 9.58
CA GLU A 80 5.09 -11.60 9.14
C GLU A 80 4.93 -13.12 9.37
N ARG A 81 4.40 -13.54 10.53
CA ARG A 81 4.07 -14.96 10.77
C ARG A 81 3.04 -15.49 9.78
N HIS A 82 2.02 -14.71 9.46
CA HIS A 82 1.01 -15.09 8.48
C HIS A 82 1.63 -15.28 7.08
N VAL A 83 2.44 -14.32 6.63
CA VAL A 83 3.14 -14.40 5.34
C VAL A 83 4.08 -15.61 5.32
N ALA A 84 4.88 -15.83 6.36
CA ALA A 84 5.77 -16.98 6.45
C ALA A 84 5.00 -18.32 6.41
N ALA A 85 3.87 -18.42 7.11
CA ALA A 85 3.01 -19.60 7.08
C ALA A 85 2.40 -19.83 5.69
N PHE A 86 1.95 -18.77 5.03
CA PHE A 86 1.43 -18.83 3.66
C PHE A 86 2.49 -19.33 2.68
N MET A 87 3.70 -18.74 2.70
CA MET A 87 4.81 -19.14 1.84
C MET A 87 5.20 -20.60 2.05
N LYS A 88 5.24 -21.05 3.31
CA LYS A 88 5.52 -22.46 3.66
C LYS A 88 4.45 -23.41 3.11
N ALA A 89 3.18 -23.05 3.24
CA ALA A 89 2.08 -23.87 2.73
C ALA A 89 2.08 -23.94 1.20
N ASP A 90 2.42 -22.84 0.54
CA ASP A 90 2.53 -22.74 -0.92
C ASP A 90 3.70 -23.57 -1.46
N ALA A 91 4.87 -23.52 -0.80
CA ALA A 91 6.00 -24.39 -1.10
C ALA A 91 5.65 -25.88 -0.94
N ALA A 92 4.89 -26.23 0.11
CA ALA A 92 4.42 -27.61 0.31
C ALA A 92 3.47 -28.07 -0.81
N LYS A 93 2.57 -27.20 -1.30
CA LYS A 93 1.70 -27.50 -2.45
C LYS A 93 2.50 -27.72 -3.72
N ARG A 94 3.49 -26.87 -4.02
CA ARG A 94 4.41 -27.06 -5.15
C ARG A 94 5.15 -28.38 -5.07
N ALA A 95 5.67 -28.73 -3.89
CA ALA A 95 6.37 -30.00 -3.68
C ALA A 95 5.46 -31.21 -3.90
N ALA A 96 4.21 -31.16 -3.41
CA ALA A 96 3.22 -32.20 -3.64
C ALA A 96 2.85 -32.32 -5.13
N ARG A 97 2.70 -31.19 -5.84
CA ARG A 97 2.43 -31.17 -7.28
C ARG A 97 3.58 -31.79 -8.08
N LEU A 98 4.82 -31.44 -7.77
CA LEU A 98 5.99 -32.03 -8.41
C LEU A 98 6.02 -33.55 -8.21
N ALA A 99 5.81 -34.03 -6.98
CA ALA A 99 5.79 -35.46 -6.68
C ALA A 99 4.66 -36.20 -7.43
N ALA A 100 3.50 -35.56 -7.64
CA ALA A 100 2.41 -36.11 -8.42
C ALA A 100 2.77 -36.21 -9.92
N ILE A 101 3.37 -35.16 -10.48
CA ILE A 101 3.84 -35.16 -11.88
C ILE A 101 4.88 -36.25 -12.10
N GLU A 102 5.81 -36.43 -11.17
CA GLU A 102 6.86 -37.45 -11.29
C GLU A 102 6.29 -38.87 -11.31
N ARG A 103 5.22 -39.14 -10.56
CA ARG A 103 4.50 -40.42 -10.64
C ARG A 103 3.78 -40.58 -11.97
N GLU A 104 3.12 -39.53 -12.45
CA GLU A 104 2.41 -39.56 -13.73
C GLU A 104 3.36 -39.80 -14.91
N LEU A 105 4.55 -39.20 -14.90
CA LEU A 105 5.57 -39.43 -15.92
C LEU A 105 6.11 -40.87 -15.94
N GLN A 106 6.09 -41.57 -14.80
CA GLN A 106 6.48 -42.98 -14.68
C GLN A 106 5.38 -43.95 -15.15
N ASP A 107 4.14 -43.48 -15.28
CA ASP A 107 3.03 -44.30 -15.77
C ASP A 107 3.23 -44.62 -17.25
N ARG A 108 3.28 -45.92 -17.56
CA ARG A 108 3.45 -46.43 -18.93
C ARG A 108 2.20 -46.20 -19.79
N SER A 109 1.06 -45.91 -19.18
CA SER A 109 -0.21 -45.58 -19.85
C SER A 109 -0.39 -44.07 -20.10
N LEU A 110 0.58 -43.24 -19.72
CA LEU A 110 0.53 -41.80 -19.96
C LEU A 110 0.42 -41.50 -21.47
N ALA A 111 -0.55 -40.66 -21.82
CA ALA A 111 -0.75 -40.19 -23.17
C ALA A 111 0.49 -39.42 -23.67
N PRO A 112 1.05 -39.74 -24.86
CA PRO A 112 2.31 -39.15 -25.34
C PRO A 112 2.29 -37.63 -25.49
N ASP A 113 1.12 -37.05 -25.77
CA ASP A 113 0.88 -35.61 -25.92
C ASP A 113 0.95 -34.83 -24.59
N ARG A 114 0.63 -35.48 -23.46
CA ARG A 114 0.69 -34.85 -22.13
C ARG A 114 2.10 -34.81 -21.54
N ARG A 115 2.97 -35.72 -21.97
CA ARG A 115 4.33 -35.87 -21.42
C ARG A 115 5.18 -34.60 -21.53
N PRO A 116 5.27 -33.90 -22.68
CA PRO A 116 6.07 -32.66 -22.78
C PRO A 116 5.61 -31.56 -21.83
N ALA A 117 4.28 -31.40 -21.64
CA ALA A 117 3.74 -30.39 -20.74
C ALA A 117 4.08 -30.68 -19.27
N LEU A 118 3.97 -31.95 -18.85
CA LEU A 118 4.33 -32.39 -17.51
C LEU A 118 5.83 -32.26 -17.23
N GLU A 119 6.68 -32.58 -18.21
CA GLU A 119 8.14 -32.39 -18.10
C GLU A 119 8.51 -30.92 -17.94
N ALA A 120 7.87 -30.03 -18.71
CA ALA A 120 8.07 -28.58 -18.60
C ALA A 120 7.63 -28.05 -17.22
N GLU A 121 6.45 -28.42 -16.74
CA GLU A 121 5.97 -28.03 -15.40
C GLU A 121 6.90 -28.55 -14.30
N ALA A 122 7.32 -29.82 -14.36
CA ALA A 122 8.24 -30.40 -13.40
C ALA A 122 9.59 -29.69 -13.39
N LYS A 123 10.12 -29.30 -14.56
CA LYS A 123 11.34 -28.50 -14.66
C LYS A 123 11.19 -27.17 -13.92
N THR A 124 10.13 -26.40 -14.20
CA THR A 124 9.87 -25.12 -13.51
C THR A 124 9.77 -25.29 -12.00
N LEU A 125 9.04 -26.31 -11.52
CA LEU A 125 8.90 -26.57 -10.08
C LEU A 125 10.23 -26.94 -9.41
N ARG A 126 11.11 -27.68 -10.10
CA ARG A 126 12.46 -28.00 -9.61
C ARG A 126 13.34 -26.76 -9.52
N GLU A 127 13.30 -25.90 -10.53
CA GLU A 127 14.05 -24.64 -10.55
C GLU A 127 13.63 -23.71 -9.41
N LEU A 128 12.32 -23.52 -9.20
CA LEU A 128 11.79 -22.73 -8.09
C LEU A 128 12.26 -23.28 -6.74
N ARG A 129 12.13 -24.59 -6.52
CA ARG A 129 12.55 -25.24 -5.28
C ARG A 129 14.06 -25.12 -5.05
N ALA A 130 14.87 -25.19 -6.12
CA ALA A 130 16.30 -24.97 -6.01
C ALA A 130 16.64 -23.52 -5.62
N SER A 131 15.90 -22.53 -6.15
CA SER A 131 16.02 -21.13 -5.73
C SER A 131 15.70 -20.96 -4.24
N GLU A 132 14.55 -21.48 -3.80
CA GLU A 132 14.12 -21.44 -2.41
C GLU A 132 15.14 -22.09 -1.46
N ALA A 133 15.73 -23.22 -1.87
CA ALA A 133 16.76 -23.89 -1.08
C ALA A 133 18.05 -23.07 -0.99
N ARG A 134 18.45 -22.36 -2.04
CA ARG A 134 19.60 -21.44 -2.02
C ARG A 134 19.35 -20.26 -1.09
N GLU A 135 18.17 -19.65 -1.18
CA GLU A 135 17.76 -18.56 -0.29
C GLU A 135 17.74 -19.01 1.17
N ALA A 136 17.20 -20.19 1.47
CA ALA A 136 17.22 -20.74 2.82
C ALA A 136 18.65 -21.06 3.33
N ALA A 137 19.52 -21.54 2.44
CA ALA A 137 20.92 -21.83 2.76
C ALA A 137 21.78 -20.56 2.95
N ALA A 138 21.38 -19.43 2.36
CA ALA A 138 22.06 -18.15 2.53
C ALA A 138 21.97 -17.61 3.98
N GLY A 139 21.14 -18.23 4.84
CA GLY A 139 21.14 -18.01 6.28
C GLY A 139 20.06 -17.04 6.77
N ALA A 140 20.20 -16.59 8.01
CA ALA A 140 19.25 -15.67 8.62
C ALA A 140 19.29 -14.31 7.92
N ALA A 141 18.10 -13.73 7.70
CA ALA A 141 17.98 -12.45 7.04
C ALA A 141 18.80 -11.37 7.73
N THR A 142 19.44 -10.51 6.94
CA THR A 142 20.20 -9.37 7.44
C THR A 142 19.29 -8.39 8.19
N ALA A 143 19.89 -7.52 9.00
CA ALA A 143 19.13 -6.46 9.66
C ALA A 143 18.41 -5.54 8.66
N GLU A 144 19.02 -5.31 7.49
CA GLU A 144 18.45 -4.53 6.40
C GLU A 144 17.24 -5.23 5.76
N GLU A 145 17.35 -6.52 5.45
CA GLU A 145 16.23 -7.31 4.93
C GLU A 145 15.08 -7.39 5.93
N LYS A 146 15.39 -7.48 7.23
CA LYS A 146 14.37 -7.43 8.28
C LYS A 146 13.69 -6.06 8.31
N ALA A 147 14.44 -4.96 8.25
CA ALA A 147 13.87 -3.61 8.25
C ALA A 147 13.00 -3.36 7.01
N ALA A 148 13.40 -3.87 5.85
CA ALA A 148 12.62 -3.82 4.62
C ALA A 148 11.30 -4.60 4.76
N ARG A 149 11.33 -5.83 5.32
CA ARG A 149 10.11 -6.60 5.61
C ARG A 149 9.19 -5.90 6.61
N ASP A 150 9.74 -5.32 7.67
CA ASP A 150 8.98 -4.55 8.65
C ASP A 150 8.27 -3.36 7.98
N THR A 151 8.96 -2.66 7.07
CA THR A 151 8.40 -1.52 6.31
C THR A 151 7.28 -1.95 5.37
N ILE A 152 7.46 -3.08 4.68
CA ILE A 152 6.42 -3.67 3.83
C ILE A 152 5.20 -4.03 4.68
N ALA A 153 5.40 -4.73 5.79
CA ALA A 153 4.34 -5.12 6.71
C ALA A 153 3.58 -3.89 7.25
N ASP A 154 4.30 -2.86 7.69
CA ASP A 154 3.70 -1.59 8.13
C ASP A 154 2.80 -0.99 7.05
N ALA A 155 3.30 -0.87 5.82
CA ALA A 155 2.55 -0.30 4.70
C ALA A 155 1.26 -1.08 4.42
N PHE A 156 1.33 -2.42 4.36
CA PHE A 156 0.16 -3.27 4.13
C PHE A 156 -0.87 -3.17 5.25
N ILE A 157 -0.44 -3.25 6.52
CA ILE A 157 -1.34 -3.17 7.68
C ILE A 157 -1.97 -1.79 7.75
N ARG A 158 -1.19 -0.73 7.56
CA ARG A 158 -1.67 0.65 7.58
C ARG A 158 -2.70 0.88 6.48
N GLN A 159 -2.41 0.43 5.26
CA GLN A 159 -3.33 0.53 4.13
C GLN A 159 -4.65 -0.21 4.41
N TRP A 160 -4.59 -1.41 4.99
CA TRP A 160 -5.79 -2.14 5.40
C TRP A 160 -6.62 -1.37 6.43
N LYS A 161 -5.98 -0.80 7.45
CA LYS A 161 -6.67 0.01 8.48
C LYS A 161 -7.33 1.25 7.87
N ILE A 162 -6.67 1.92 6.92
CA ILE A 162 -7.23 3.04 6.17
C ILE A 162 -8.45 2.59 5.37
N ASN A 163 -8.33 1.50 4.60
CA ASN A 163 -9.45 0.93 3.84
C ASN A 163 -10.64 0.63 4.76
N ARG A 164 -10.41 -0.04 5.89
CA ARG A 164 -11.47 -0.34 6.88
C ARG A 164 -12.12 0.93 7.42
N ALA A 165 -11.34 1.94 7.75
CA ALA A 165 -11.84 3.20 8.29
C ALA A 165 -12.62 4.01 7.24
N LEU A 166 -12.18 4.01 5.97
CA LEU A 166 -12.91 4.66 4.88
C LEU A 166 -14.22 3.92 4.57
N TYR A 167 -14.18 2.59 4.52
CA TYR A 167 -15.38 1.78 4.32
C TYR A 167 -16.41 1.99 5.44
N ALA A 168 -15.98 2.06 6.70
CA ALA A 168 -16.87 2.37 7.82
C ALA A 168 -17.50 3.77 7.71
N ALA A 169 -16.77 4.76 7.16
CA ALA A 169 -17.25 6.14 7.04
C ALA A 169 -18.17 6.37 5.82
N TYR A 170 -17.89 5.70 4.70
CA TYR A 170 -18.52 6.01 3.40
C TYR A 170 -19.25 4.83 2.75
N GLY A 171 -18.97 3.60 3.18
CA GLY A 171 -19.53 2.36 2.66
C GLY A 171 -19.33 2.14 1.16
N GLY A 172 -20.18 1.30 0.57
CA GLY A 172 -20.27 1.06 -0.87
C GLY A 172 -19.63 -0.23 -1.34
N ARG A 173 -19.33 -0.34 -2.63
CA ARG A 173 -18.81 -1.58 -3.23
C ARG A 173 -17.30 -1.73 -2.99
N VAL A 174 -16.87 -2.99 -2.89
CA VAL A 174 -15.48 -3.39 -2.65
C VAL A 174 -14.98 -4.19 -3.85
N ILE A 175 -13.73 -3.95 -4.24
CA ILE A 175 -13.01 -4.71 -5.27
C ILE A 175 -11.87 -5.50 -4.61
N PHE A 176 -11.33 -6.51 -5.29
CA PHE A 176 -10.14 -7.22 -4.83
C PHE A 176 -8.94 -6.89 -5.73
N GLN A 177 -7.91 -6.29 -5.14
CA GLN A 177 -6.65 -5.96 -5.80
C GLN A 177 -5.54 -6.89 -5.30
N GLN A 178 -4.34 -6.80 -5.90
CA GLN A 178 -3.18 -7.56 -5.43
C GLN A 178 -2.86 -7.29 -3.94
N GLY A 179 -3.15 -6.08 -3.45
CA GLY A 179 -2.95 -5.69 -2.05
C GLY A 179 -4.10 -6.03 -1.10
N GLY A 180 -5.15 -6.70 -1.57
CA GLY A 180 -6.33 -7.05 -0.78
C GLY A 180 -7.59 -6.25 -1.17
N PRO A 181 -8.62 -6.27 -0.31
CA PRO A 181 -9.90 -5.61 -0.59
C PRO A 181 -9.78 -4.09 -0.51
N GLU A 182 -10.27 -3.42 -1.55
CA GLU A 182 -10.30 -1.97 -1.67
C GLU A 182 -11.75 -1.47 -1.75
N PRO A 183 -12.19 -0.57 -0.83
CA PRO A 183 -13.53 -0.03 -0.84
C PRO A 183 -13.66 1.11 -1.87
N LEU A 184 -13.78 0.77 -3.14
CA LEU A 184 -13.72 1.69 -4.28
C LEU A 184 -14.68 2.88 -4.14
N ASP A 185 -15.94 2.61 -3.78
CA ASP A 185 -16.94 3.67 -3.61
C ASP A 185 -16.64 4.58 -2.40
N ALA A 186 -16.04 4.03 -1.35
CA ALA A 186 -15.63 4.82 -0.18
C ALA A 186 -14.49 5.78 -0.54
N TYR A 187 -13.52 5.30 -1.31
CA TYR A 187 -12.45 6.15 -1.84
C TYR A 187 -12.98 7.26 -2.72
N ARG A 188 -13.92 6.95 -3.63
CA ARG A 188 -14.56 7.96 -4.49
C ARG A 188 -15.19 9.07 -3.66
N LYS A 189 -16.05 8.72 -2.69
CA LYS A 189 -16.74 9.69 -1.82
C LYS A 189 -15.77 10.50 -0.96
N PHE A 190 -14.73 9.86 -0.44
CA PHE A 190 -13.67 10.53 0.31
C PHE A 190 -12.93 11.58 -0.54
N LEU A 191 -12.58 11.24 -1.77
CA LEU A 191 -11.91 12.15 -2.71
C LEU A 191 -12.84 13.27 -3.16
N GLU A 192 -14.10 12.99 -3.46
CA GLU A 192 -15.10 14.02 -3.82
C GLU A 192 -15.26 15.03 -2.67
N ALA A 193 -15.36 14.54 -1.42
CA ALA A 193 -15.44 15.41 -0.24
C ALA A 193 -14.15 16.22 -0.01
N ALA A 194 -12.97 15.62 -0.26
CA ALA A 194 -11.69 16.32 -0.18
C ALA A 194 -11.57 17.40 -1.25
N GLN A 195 -11.98 17.12 -2.48
CA GLN A 195 -11.98 18.10 -3.57
C GLN A 195 -12.93 19.27 -3.28
N ALA A 196 -14.13 18.97 -2.76
CA ALA A 196 -15.11 20.00 -2.39
C ALA A 196 -14.61 20.93 -1.28
N ARG A 197 -13.72 20.45 -0.39
CA ARG A 197 -13.05 21.28 0.62
C ARG A 197 -11.84 22.05 0.10
N GLY A 198 -11.42 21.83 -1.14
CA GLY A 198 -10.19 22.38 -1.70
C GLY A 198 -8.92 21.72 -1.18
N ASP A 199 -9.01 20.51 -0.60
CA ASP A 199 -7.84 19.78 -0.10
C ASP A 199 -6.88 19.36 -1.24
N PHE A 200 -7.39 19.28 -2.47
CA PHE A 200 -6.58 19.16 -3.67
C PHE A 200 -7.29 19.78 -4.88
N VAL A 201 -6.51 20.15 -5.88
CA VAL A 201 -6.97 20.69 -7.17
C VAL A 201 -6.21 19.97 -8.27
N ILE A 202 -6.91 19.58 -9.33
CA ILE A 202 -6.31 19.07 -10.57
C ILE A 202 -6.42 20.18 -11.61
N ALA A 203 -5.29 20.60 -12.16
CA ALA A 203 -5.22 21.76 -13.05
C ALA A 203 -5.69 21.45 -14.47
N ASP A 204 -5.35 20.27 -14.99
CA ASP A 204 -5.67 19.84 -16.35
C ASP A 204 -6.95 18.97 -16.38
N PRO A 205 -8.00 19.34 -17.14
CA PRO A 205 -9.19 18.51 -17.32
C PRO A 205 -8.91 17.09 -17.82
N ALA A 206 -7.92 16.89 -18.70
CA ALA A 206 -7.58 15.55 -19.20
C ALA A 206 -6.98 14.67 -18.10
N LEU A 207 -6.13 15.25 -17.24
CA LEU A 207 -5.63 14.56 -16.04
C LEU A 207 -6.76 14.26 -15.06
N ALA A 208 -7.72 15.18 -14.90
CA ALA A 208 -8.88 14.96 -14.04
C ALA A 208 -9.73 13.78 -14.53
N ASP A 209 -9.99 13.68 -15.84
CA ASP A 209 -10.72 12.55 -16.42
C ASP A 209 -9.99 11.23 -16.18
N GLY A 210 -8.67 11.18 -16.43
CA GLY A 210 -7.84 10.00 -16.15
C GLY A 210 -7.83 9.61 -14.67
N PHE A 211 -7.73 10.60 -13.78
CA PHE A 211 -7.75 10.43 -12.33
C PHE A 211 -9.06 9.77 -11.88
N TRP A 212 -10.19 10.33 -12.32
CA TRP A 212 -11.52 9.89 -11.91
C TRP A 212 -11.98 8.60 -12.58
N ARG A 213 -11.46 8.28 -13.77
CA ARG A 213 -11.82 7.06 -14.50
C ARG A 213 -11.63 5.80 -13.65
N TYR A 214 -10.59 5.74 -12.82
CA TYR A 214 -10.40 4.61 -11.90
C TYR A 214 -11.59 4.40 -10.95
N TYR A 215 -12.22 5.46 -10.47
CA TYR A 215 -13.33 5.37 -9.51
C TYR A 215 -14.71 5.31 -10.17
N ARG A 216 -14.83 5.76 -11.43
CA ARG A 216 -16.11 5.90 -12.14
C ARG A 216 -16.37 4.80 -13.17
N ASP A 217 -15.33 4.27 -13.80
CA ASP A 217 -15.48 3.21 -14.79
C ASP A 217 -15.51 1.84 -14.11
N THR A 218 -16.71 1.32 -13.91
CA THR A 218 -16.93 0.04 -13.24
C THR A 218 -16.47 -1.16 -14.08
N SER A 219 -16.33 -1.02 -15.40
CA SER A 219 -15.94 -2.14 -16.27
C SER A 219 -14.50 -2.61 -16.05
N ARG A 220 -13.68 -1.76 -15.42
CA ARG A 220 -12.27 -2.02 -15.10
C ARG A 220 -12.08 -2.89 -13.86
N HIS A 221 -13.16 -3.16 -13.12
CA HIS A 221 -13.10 -3.73 -11.78
C HIS A 221 -13.90 -5.01 -11.68
N THR A 222 -13.33 -5.98 -10.95
CA THR A 222 -14.09 -7.13 -10.45
C THR A 222 -14.54 -6.82 -9.02
N PHE A 223 -15.85 -6.69 -8.84
CA PHE A 223 -16.44 -6.40 -7.54
C PHE A 223 -16.70 -7.67 -6.74
N LEU A 224 -16.45 -7.59 -5.43
CA LEU A 224 -16.92 -8.61 -4.51
C LEU A 224 -18.46 -8.57 -4.43
N PRO A 225 -19.11 -9.71 -4.17
CA PRO A 225 -20.53 -9.72 -3.86
C PRO A 225 -20.84 -8.72 -2.72
N SER A 226 -21.90 -7.95 -2.90
CA SER A 226 -22.34 -6.96 -1.92
C SER A 226 -22.82 -7.60 -0.61
N GLY A 227 -22.83 -6.81 0.47
CA GLY A 227 -23.25 -7.25 1.79
C GLY A 227 -22.17 -8.06 2.50
N THR A 228 -22.54 -9.19 3.10
CA THR A 228 -21.70 -9.92 4.07
C THR A 228 -20.32 -10.34 3.54
N ALA A 229 -20.15 -10.54 2.23
CA ALA A 229 -18.86 -10.87 1.64
C ALA A 229 -17.90 -9.66 1.63
N SER A 230 -18.38 -8.49 1.20
CA SER A 230 -17.61 -7.23 1.24
C SER A 230 -17.26 -6.83 2.68
N ASP A 231 -18.24 -6.94 3.59
CA ASP A 231 -18.04 -6.64 5.01
C ASP A 231 -17.00 -7.57 5.64
N ARG A 232 -17.09 -8.87 5.35
CA ARG A 232 -16.13 -9.86 5.85
C ARG A 232 -14.74 -9.59 5.32
N ALA A 233 -14.61 -9.30 4.02
CA ALA A 233 -13.34 -9.05 3.37
C ALA A 233 -12.62 -7.84 3.98
N ILE A 234 -13.32 -6.72 4.17
CA ILE A 234 -12.72 -5.49 4.72
C ILE A 234 -12.44 -5.58 6.22
N ASN A 235 -13.34 -6.19 6.99
CA ASN A 235 -13.25 -6.16 8.45
C ASN A 235 -12.37 -7.26 9.06
N ASN A 236 -12.05 -8.31 8.31
CA ASN A 236 -11.26 -9.43 8.80
C ASN A 236 -9.93 -9.55 8.03
N PRO A 237 -8.84 -8.93 8.52
CA PRO A 237 -7.53 -9.11 7.90
C PRO A 237 -7.09 -10.57 7.93
N PRO A 238 -6.46 -11.09 6.87
CA PRO A 238 -6.06 -12.50 6.81
C PRO A 238 -5.00 -12.85 7.87
N TRP A 239 -4.21 -11.86 8.32
CA TRP A 239 -3.23 -12.00 9.41
C TRP A 239 -3.81 -11.80 10.82
N ALA A 240 -5.11 -11.48 10.96
CA ALA A 240 -5.69 -11.20 12.27
C ALA A 240 -5.75 -12.43 13.17
N ALA A 241 -5.62 -13.64 12.61
CA ALA A 241 -5.90 -14.93 13.25
C ALA A 241 -7.33 -15.02 13.84
N ARG A 242 -7.88 -16.23 13.81
CA ARG A 242 -9.01 -16.63 14.64
C ARG A 242 -8.46 -17.36 15.86
#